data_AF-A0A537WUC4-F1
#
_entry.id   AF-A0A537WUC4-F1
#
_cell.length_a   1.000
_cell.length_b   1.000
_cell.length_c   1.000
_cell.angle_alpha   90.00
_cell.angle_beta   90.00
_cell.angle_gamma   90.00
#
_symmetry.space_group_name_H-M   'P 1'
#
loop_
_entity.id
_entity.type
_entity.pdbx_description
1 polymer ?
#
loop_
_entity_poly.entity_id
_entity_poly.type
_entity_poly.pdbx_seq_one_letter_code
_entity_poly.pdbx_strand_id
1 'polypeptide(L)'
;MAGLSDLQGWFVPWIPAIATIVVAYLAARPLLKEAGLKREAEKRLAESAQVESDARLLATFVELMGKAHARGATTLAESATEAIISSGGPLAPKDLKELNDLVGAAVAVHPVGAAEVEAAIAAVAELGIRHPLLLEPALAGLSQIATWNKTSKALPSALEMLKAGKGALKEQL
;
A
#
# COMPACT_ATOMS: atom_id res chain seq x y z
N MET A 1 -22.07 75.05 26.44
CA MET A 1 -22.77 74.61 25.22
C MET A 1 -21.70 74.33 24.17
N ALA A 2 -21.29 73.08 23.99
CA ALA A 2 -20.39 72.72 22.89
C ALA A 2 -21.19 72.83 21.59
N GLY A 3 -20.78 73.74 20.70
CA GLY A 3 -21.44 73.99 19.44
C GLY A 3 -21.21 72.83 18.47
N LEU A 4 -22.15 72.63 17.55
CA LEU A 4 -22.06 71.63 16.47
C LEU A 4 -20.72 71.72 15.67
N SER A 5 -20.08 72.88 15.69
CA SER A 5 -18.77 73.17 15.07
C SER A 5 -17.58 72.48 15.77
N ASP A 6 -17.61 72.30 17.09
CA ASP A 6 -16.54 71.60 17.82
C ASP A 6 -16.56 70.08 17.57
N LEU A 7 -17.76 69.53 17.36
CA LEU A 7 -17.94 68.13 16.96
C LEU A 7 -17.47 67.89 15.51
N GLN A 8 -17.70 68.84 14.60
CA GLN A 8 -17.22 68.73 13.22
C GLN A 8 -15.69 68.78 13.12
N GLY A 9 -15.02 69.66 13.88
CA GLY A 9 -13.55 69.74 13.89
C GLY A 9 -12.85 68.46 14.37
N TRP A 10 -13.50 67.71 15.27
CA TRP A 10 -12.98 66.43 15.76
C TRP A 10 -13.19 65.27 14.79
N PHE A 11 -14.28 65.24 14.01
CA PHE A 11 -14.61 64.11 13.10
C PHE A 11 -13.95 64.21 11.72
N VAL A 12 -13.79 65.41 11.16
CA VAL A 12 -13.23 65.64 9.81
C VAL A 12 -11.89 64.94 9.55
N PRO A 13 -10.89 64.94 10.46
CA PRO A 13 -9.62 64.25 10.20
C PRO A 13 -9.70 62.72 10.20
N TRP A 14 -10.77 62.13 10.76
CA TRP A 14 -10.94 60.67 10.83
C TRP A 14 -11.61 60.08 9.59
N ILE A 15 -12.35 60.88 8.82
CA ILE A 15 -13.01 60.47 7.57
C ILE A 15 -12.02 59.84 6.58
N PRO A 16 -10.86 60.46 6.24
CA PRO A 16 -9.90 59.85 5.32
C PRO A 16 -9.25 58.58 5.90
N ALA A 17 -9.02 58.52 7.22
CA ALA A 17 -8.49 57.32 7.87
C ALA A 17 -9.48 56.14 7.77
N ILE A 18 -10.76 56.38 8.04
CA ILE A 18 -11.84 55.39 7.91
C ILE A 18 -11.98 54.94 6.46
N ALA A 19 -11.98 55.88 5.50
CA ALA A 19 -12.07 55.55 4.08
C ALA A 19 -10.91 54.64 3.62
N THR A 20 -9.68 54.92 4.09
CA THR A 20 -8.50 54.11 3.76
C THR A 20 -8.61 52.69 4.30
N ILE A 21 -9.09 52.52 5.54
CA ILE A 21 -9.32 51.21 6.17
C ILE A 21 -10.40 50.43 5.41
N VAL A 22 -11.50 51.09 5.02
CA VAL A 22 -12.59 50.47 4.26
C VAL A 22 -12.12 50.02 2.87
N VAL A 23 -11.34 50.83 2.16
CA VAL A 23 -10.77 50.48 0.86
C VAL A 23 -9.78 49.31 0.99
N ALA A 24 -8.90 49.34 1.99
CA ALA A 24 -7.97 48.24 2.26
C ALA A 24 -8.71 46.93 2.60
N TYR A 25 -9.79 47.00 3.38
CA TYR A 25 -10.62 45.85 3.70
C TYR A 25 -11.31 45.27 2.45
N LEU A 26 -11.91 46.13 1.62
CA LEU A 26 -12.56 45.71 0.37
C LEU A 26 -11.57 45.10 -0.62
N ALA A 27 -10.34 45.63 -0.70
CA ALA A 27 -9.27 45.09 -1.52
C ALA A 27 -8.68 43.78 -0.98
N ALA A 28 -8.61 43.62 0.35
CA ALA A 28 -8.09 42.39 0.98
C ALA A 28 -9.09 41.22 0.96
N ARG A 29 -10.40 41.50 0.89
CA ARG A 29 -11.45 40.47 0.89
C ARG A 29 -11.33 39.43 -0.22
N PRO A 30 -11.11 39.78 -1.52
CA PRO A 30 -10.94 38.77 -2.56
C PRO A 30 -9.65 37.95 -2.36
N LEU A 31 -8.55 38.58 -1.93
CA LEU A 31 -7.28 37.88 -1.65
C LEU A 31 -7.41 36.83 -0.54
N LEU A 32 -8.15 37.15 0.53
CA LEU A 32 -8.44 36.20 1.61
C LEU A 32 -9.33 35.04 1.16
N LYS A 33 -10.32 35.31 0.30
CA LYS A 33 -11.17 34.27 -0.29
C LYS A 33 -10.39 33.34 -1.21
N GLU A 34 -9.55 33.89 -2.09
CA GLU A 34 -8.69 33.11 -2.98
C GLU A 34 -7.67 32.27 -2.20
N ALA A 35 -7.09 32.82 -1.13
CA ALA A 35 -6.19 32.06 -0.26
C ALA A 35 -6.90 30.90 0.45
N GLY A 36 -8.15 31.09 0.88
CA GLY A 36 -8.97 30.02 1.46
C GLY A 36 -9.28 28.91 0.45
N LEU A 37 -9.69 29.29 -0.77
CA LEU A 37 -9.97 28.35 -1.86
C LEU A 37 -8.71 27.59 -2.31
N LYS A 38 -7.55 28.26 -2.38
CA LYS A 38 -6.27 27.62 -2.68
C LYS A 38 -5.89 26.59 -1.62
N ARG A 39 -6.05 26.92 -0.33
CA ARG A 39 -5.79 25.96 0.76
C ARG A 39 -6.73 24.76 0.71
N GLU A 40 -8.01 24.97 0.39
CA GLU A 40 -8.95 23.86 0.27
C GLU A 40 -8.64 22.98 -0.96
N ALA A 41 -8.24 23.59 -2.08
CA ALA A 41 -7.79 22.87 -3.26
C ALA A 41 -6.48 22.09 -3.00
N GLU A 42 -5.51 22.68 -2.32
CA GLU A 42 -4.27 22.02 -1.88
C GLU A 42 -4.58 20.85 -0.94
N LYS A 43 -5.52 21.02 -0.02
CA LYS A 43 -5.96 19.96 0.89
C LYS A 43 -6.58 18.79 0.11
N ARG A 44 -7.51 19.06 -0.80
CA ARG A 44 -8.13 18.03 -1.65
C ARG A 44 -7.11 17.33 -2.55
N LEU A 45 -6.13 18.08 -3.06
CA LEU A 45 -5.05 17.53 -3.87
C LEU A 45 -4.13 16.63 -3.03
N ALA A 46 -3.79 17.04 -1.82
CA ALA A 46 -2.99 16.24 -0.89
C ALA A 46 -3.71 14.95 -0.49
N GLU A 47 -5.01 15.03 -0.18
CA GLU A 47 -5.85 13.86 0.11
C GLU A 47 -5.90 12.91 -1.10
N SER A 48 -6.13 13.44 -2.31
CA SER A 48 -6.15 12.63 -3.54
C SER A 48 -4.79 11.98 -3.81
N ALA A 49 -3.69 12.71 -3.60
CA ALA A 49 -2.34 12.20 -3.79
C ALA A 49 -2.01 11.08 -2.78
N GLN A 50 -2.49 11.22 -1.54
CA GLN A 50 -2.34 10.20 -0.52
C GLN A 50 -3.12 8.93 -0.90
N VAL A 51 -4.38 9.05 -1.32
CA VAL A 51 -5.19 7.90 -1.77
C VAL A 51 -4.56 7.21 -2.98
N GLU A 52 -4.04 7.97 -3.95
CA GLU A 52 -3.37 7.40 -5.11
C GLU A 52 -2.06 6.68 -4.72
N SER A 53 -1.28 7.26 -3.82
CA SER A 53 -0.07 6.64 -3.27
C SER A 53 -0.41 5.32 -2.55
N ASP A 54 -1.45 5.30 -1.73
CA ASP A 54 -1.89 4.12 -1.01
C ASP A 54 -2.41 3.04 -1.98
N ALA A 55 -3.16 3.42 -3.02
CA ALA A 55 -3.62 2.50 -4.05
C ALA A 55 -2.45 1.87 -4.83
N ARG A 56 -1.44 2.67 -5.19
CA ARG A 56 -0.22 2.17 -5.86
C ARG A 56 0.60 1.25 -4.95
N LEU A 57 0.70 1.59 -3.67
CA LEU A 57 1.37 0.76 -2.67
C LEU A 57 0.66 -0.60 -2.53
N LEU A 58 -0.67 -0.59 -2.43
CA LEU A 58 -1.48 -1.81 -2.35
C LEU A 58 -1.36 -2.67 -3.62
N ALA A 59 -1.40 -2.06 -4.81
CA ALA A 59 -1.24 -2.79 -6.06
C ALA A 59 0.13 -3.49 -6.12
N THR A 60 1.20 -2.75 -5.79
CA THR A 60 2.57 -3.31 -5.76
C THR A 60 2.71 -4.40 -4.70
N PHE A 61 2.07 -4.23 -3.54
CA PHE A 61 2.05 -5.22 -2.47
C PHE A 61 1.35 -6.51 -2.93
N VAL A 62 0.23 -6.42 -3.64
CA VAL A 62 -0.49 -7.59 -4.17
C VAL A 62 0.36 -8.35 -5.21
N GLU A 63 1.10 -7.64 -6.06
CA GLU A 63 2.03 -8.28 -7.00
C GLU A 63 3.17 -9.02 -6.28
N LEU A 64 3.79 -8.39 -5.28
CA LEU A 64 4.81 -9.02 -4.43
C LEU A 64 4.26 -10.25 -3.70
N MET A 65 3.03 -10.16 -3.19
CA MET A 65 2.34 -11.30 -2.58
C MET A 65 2.07 -12.42 -3.58
N GLY A 66 1.76 -12.10 -4.84
CA GLY A 66 1.62 -13.09 -5.92
C GLY A 66 2.92 -13.86 -6.16
N LYS A 67 4.06 -13.16 -6.15
CA LYS A 67 5.40 -13.77 -6.26
C LYS A 67 5.75 -14.61 -5.03
N ALA A 68 5.46 -14.12 -3.82
CA ALA A 68 5.67 -14.86 -2.58
C ALA A 68 4.84 -16.16 -2.53
N HIS A 69 3.62 -16.14 -3.09
CA HIS A 69 2.80 -17.35 -3.23
C HIS A 69 3.22 -18.27 -4.37
N ALA A 70 4.20 -17.89 -5.19
CA ALA A 70 4.56 -18.58 -6.43
C ALA A 70 3.34 -18.94 -7.31
N ARG A 71 2.29 -18.09 -7.29
CA ARG A 71 1.06 -18.33 -8.04
C ARG A 71 1.31 -18.13 -9.53
N GLY A 72 1.16 -19.21 -10.30
CA GLY A 72 1.24 -19.22 -11.76
C GLY A 72 1.09 -20.65 -12.28
N ALA A 73 0.89 -20.79 -13.58
CA ALA A 73 0.80 -22.12 -14.20
C ALA A 73 2.16 -22.81 -14.12
N THR A 74 2.26 -23.87 -13.32
CA THR A 74 3.42 -24.76 -13.33
C THR A 74 3.42 -25.54 -14.64
N THR A 75 4.42 -25.31 -15.48
CA THR A 75 4.59 -26.06 -16.73
C THR A 75 5.55 -27.21 -16.50
N LEU A 76 5.14 -28.42 -16.87
CA LEU A 76 6.09 -29.53 -16.98
C LEU A 76 7.03 -29.25 -18.16
N ALA A 77 8.32 -29.55 -17.98
CA ALA A 77 9.27 -29.53 -19.08
C ALA A 77 8.84 -30.52 -20.18
N GLU A 78 8.91 -30.10 -21.44
CA GLU A 78 8.53 -30.90 -22.61
C GLU A 78 9.24 -32.25 -22.64
N SER A 79 10.53 -32.29 -22.26
CA SER A 79 11.32 -33.52 -22.14
C SER A 79 10.81 -34.48 -21.05
N ALA A 80 10.27 -33.94 -19.95
CA ALA A 80 9.65 -34.75 -18.91
C ALA A 80 8.28 -35.29 -19.37
N THR A 81 7.52 -34.48 -20.12
CA THR A 81 6.26 -34.91 -20.74
C THR A 81 6.51 -36.00 -21.80
N GLU A 82 7.54 -35.85 -22.63
CA GLU A 82 7.98 -36.85 -23.60
C GLU A 82 8.44 -38.15 -22.94
N ALA A 83 9.20 -38.09 -21.84
CA ALA A 83 9.61 -39.27 -21.08
C ALA A 83 8.41 -40.02 -20.47
N ILE A 84 7.40 -39.29 -19.97
CA ILE A 84 6.15 -39.86 -19.45
C ILE A 84 5.30 -40.48 -20.56
N ILE A 85 5.26 -39.86 -21.74
CA ILE A 85 4.51 -40.38 -22.89
C ILE A 85 5.21 -41.61 -23.51
N SER A 86 6.53 -41.53 -23.69
CA SER A 86 7.36 -42.59 -24.31
C SER A 86 7.54 -43.83 -23.44
N SER A 87 7.38 -43.72 -22.12
CA SER A 87 7.31 -44.88 -21.22
C SER A 87 5.98 -45.66 -21.32
N GLY A 88 5.08 -45.27 -22.24
CA GLY A 88 3.91 -46.05 -22.62
C GLY A 88 2.71 -45.85 -21.71
N GLY A 89 2.31 -44.59 -21.46
CA GLY A 89 1.28 -44.21 -20.49
C GLY A 89 0.09 -45.18 -20.35
N PRO A 90 -0.43 -45.36 -19.12
CA PRO A 90 -0.99 -44.26 -18.36
C PRO A 90 -0.58 -44.30 -16.88
N LEU A 91 0.01 -43.21 -16.39
CA LEU A 91 -0.17 -42.88 -14.99
C LEU A 91 -1.53 -42.18 -14.91
N ALA A 92 -2.61 -42.97 -14.98
CA ALA A 92 -3.83 -42.59 -14.30
C ALA A 92 -3.46 -42.72 -12.82
N PRO A 93 -3.05 -41.64 -12.14
CA PRO A 93 -2.58 -41.74 -10.78
C PRO A 93 -3.76 -42.29 -10.00
N LYS A 94 -3.60 -43.42 -9.31
CA LYS A 94 -4.70 -43.96 -8.52
C LYS A 94 -5.11 -42.99 -7.42
N ASP A 95 -4.16 -42.13 -7.02
CA ASP A 95 -4.33 -41.04 -6.06
C ASP A 95 -3.44 -39.83 -6.39
N LEU A 96 -3.87 -38.65 -5.95
CA LEU A 96 -3.14 -37.37 -6.09
C LEU A 96 -1.70 -37.42 -5.56
N LYS A 97 -1.42 -38.29 -4.59
CA LYS A 97 -0.09 -38.46 -4.00
C LYS A 97 0.91 -39.04 -5.00
N GLU A 98 0.50 -40.05 -5.76
CA GLU A 98 1.34 -40.69 -6.77
C GLU A 98 1.66 -39.72 -7.92
N LEU A 99 0.67 -38.90 -8.30
CA LEU A 99 0.88 -37.80 -9.25
C LEU A 99 1.90 -36.78 -8.72
N ASN A 100 1.80 -36.40 -7.44
CA ASN A 100 2.70 -35.43 -6.84
C ASN A 100 4.15 -35.96 -6.74
N ASP A 101 4.31 -37.25 -6.44
CA ASP A 101 5.61 -37.92 -6.38
C ASP A 101 6.26 -38.00 -7.79
N LEU A 102 5.46 -38.22 -8.85
CA LEU A 102 5.91 -38.20 -10.24
C LEU A 102 6.23 -36.80 -10.77
N VAL A 103 5.41 -35.81 -10.42
CA VAL A 103 5.67 -34.41 -10.75
C VAL A 103 6.92 -33.90 -10.02
N GLY A 104 7.19 -34.39 -8.81
CA GLY A 104 8.43 -34.08 -8.08
C GLY A 104 9.68 -34.73 -8.69
N ALA A 105 9.53 -35.86 -9.39
CA ALA A 105 10.62 -36.49 -10.16
C ALA A 105 10.84 -35.82 -11.53
N ALA A 106 9.81 -35.20 -12.09
CA ALA A 106 9.90 -34.35 -13.26
C ALA A 106 10.49 -32.98 -12.90
N VAL A 107 11.27 -32.37 -13.81
CA VAL A 107 11.71 -30.98 -13.63
C VAL A 107 10.49 -30.06 -13.79
N ALA A 108 9.83 -29.76 -12.67
CA ALA A 108 8.76 -28.78 -12.62
C ALA A 108 9.38 -27.38 -12.74
N VAL A 109 9.05 -26.68 -13.83
CA VAL A 109 9.42 -25.26 -13.96
C VAL A 109 8.37 -24.46 -13.21
N HIS A 110 8.76 -23.97 -12.02
CA HIS A 110 7.92 -23.07 -11.26
C HIS A 110 7.88 -21.68 -11.93
N PRO A 111 6.74 -20.99 -11.89
CA PRO A 111 6.60 -19.65 -12.47
C PRO A 111 7.51 -18.60 -11.81
N VAL A 112 7.97 -18.88 -10.58
CA VAL A 112 8.85 -18.01 -9.78
C VAL A 112 9.97 -18.87 -9.20
N GLY A 113 11.22 -18.41 -9.30
CA GLY A 113 12.37 -19.12 -8.74
C GLY A 113 12.36 -19.11 -7.21
N ALA A 114 12.91 -20.15 -6.58
CA ALA A 114 12.92 -20.26 -5.11
C ALA A 114 13.56 -19.04 -4.42
N ALA A 115 14.64 -18.48 -4.98
CA ALA A 115 15.28 -17.27 -4.46
C ALA A 115 14.37 -16.03 -4.55
N GLU A 116 13.56 -15.91 -5.62
CA GLU A 116 12.62 -14.81 -5.80
C GLU A 116 11.44 -14.93 -4.84
N VAL A 117 10.96 -16.15 -4.57
CA VAL A 117 9.94 -16.41 -3.55
C VAL A 117 10.42 -15.98 -2.16
N GLU A 118 11.63 -16.39 -1.76
CA GLU A 118 12.21 -16.02 -0.46
C GLU A 118 12.40 -14.50 -0.34
N ALA A 119 12.89 -13.85 -1.40
CA ALA A 119 13.04 -12.40 -1.43
C ALA A 119 11.69 -11.67 -1.34
N ALA A 120 10.66 -12.18 -2.02
CA ALA A 120 9.31 -11.62 -1.99
C ALA A 120 8.68 -11.78 -0.59
N ILE A 121 8.86 -12.93 0.08
CA ILE A 121 8.41 -13.15 1.46
C ILE A 121 9.04 -12.14 2.41
N ALA A 122 10.35 -11.92 2.31
CA ALA A 122 11.06 -10.94 3.14
C ALA A 122 10.58 -9.51 2.86
N ALA A 123 10.40 -9.13 1.59
CA ALA A 123 9.92 -7.81 1.20
C ALA A 123 8.49 -7.53 1.69
N VAL A 124 7.60 -8.52 1.61
CA VAL A 124 6.23 -8.43 2.14
C VAL A 124 6.22 -8.20 3.65
N ALA A 125 7.04 -8.94 4.40
CA ALA A 125 7.12 -8.79 5.85
C ALA A 125 7.62 -7.40 6.24
N GLU A 126 8.66 -6.92 5.58
CA GLU A 126 9.24 -5.61 5.79
C GLU A 126 8.24 -4.47 5.47
N LEU A 127 7.53 -4.57 4.35
CA LEU A 127 6.46 -3.62 3.98
C LEU A 127 5.31 -3.64 4.99
N GLY A 128 4.91 -4.82 5.47
CA GLY A 128 3.88 -4.97 6.49
C GLY A 128 4.23 -4.28 7.81
N ILE A 129 5.51 -4.29 8.21
CA ILE A 129 5.98 -3.63 9.44
C ILE A 129 6.04 -2.12 9.26
N ARG A 130 6.53 -1.64 8.11
CA ARG A 130 6.66 -0.20 7.84
C ARG A 130 5.31 0.50 7.65
N HIS A 131 4.30 -0.22 7.17
CA HIS A 131 3.00 0.34 6.84
C HIS A 131 1.88 -0.37 7.63
N PRO A 132 1.28 0.27 8.65
CA PRO A 132 0.24 -0.35 9.48
C PRO A 132 -0.94 -0.93 8.71
N LEU A 133 -1.31 -0.30 7.58
CA LEU A 133 -2.38 -0.75 6.69
C LEU A 133 -2.08 -2.13 6.04
N LEU A 134 -0.80 -2.49 5.91
CA LEU A 134 -0.34 -3.73 5.26
C LEU A 134 -0.03 -4.85 6.25
N LEU A 135 0.05 -4.54 7.54
CA LEU A 135 0.48 -5.48 8.58
C LEU A 135 -0.41 -6.74 8.67
N GLU A 136 -1.72 -6.55 8.78
CA GLU A 136 -2.69 -7.67 8.84
C GLU A 136 -2.75 -8.45 7.51
N PRO A 137 -2.85 -7.80 6.32
CA PRO A 137 -2.76 -8.50 5.04
C PRO A 137 -1.47 -9.30 4.87
N ALA A 138 -0.32 -8.76 5.27
CA ALA A 138 0.96 -9.45 5.20
C ALA A 138 0.97 -10.67 6.12
N LEU A 139 0.51 -10.53 7.36
CA LEU A 139 0.46 -11.64 8.31
C LEU A 139 -0.47 -12.75 7.83
N ALA A 140 -1.69 -12.42 7.38
CA ALA A 140 -2.63 -13.40 6.86
C ALA A 140 -2.08 -14.10 5.60
N GLY A 141 -1.54 -13.31 4.67
CA GLY A 141 -0.99 -13.81 3.41
C GLY A 141 0.19 -14.77 3.60
N LEU A 142 1.17 -14.39 4.42
CA LEU A 142 2.33 -15.24 4.73
C LEU A 142 1.94 -16.46 5.58
N SER A 143 0.95 -16.34 6.48
CA SER A 143 0.45 -17.48 7.25
C SER A 143 -0.20 -18.52 6.36
N GLN A 144 -0.90 -18.10 5.30
CA GLN A 144 -1.43 -19.01 4.31
C GLN A 144 -0.31 -19.71 3.53
N ILE A 145 0.77 -19.01 3.16
CA ILE A 145 1.94 -19.64 2.52
C ILE A 145 2.52 -20.74 3.42
N ALA A 146 2.56 -20.53 4.73
CA ALA A 146 3.14 -21.48 5.68
C ALA A 146 2.40 -22.82 5.73
N THR A 147 1.14 -22.85 5.29
CA THR A 147 0.36 -24.10 5.23
C THR A 147 0.91 -25.08 4.18
N TRP A 148 1.45 -24.58 3.07
CA TRP A 148 1.89 -25.39 1.94
C TRP A 148 3.39 -25.30 1.65
N ASN A 149 4.05 -24.17 1.90
CA ASN A 149 5.50 -23.99 1.71
C ASN A 149 6.26 -24.14 3.03
N LYS A 150 6.40 -25.38 3.51
CA LYS A 150 7.09 -25.69 4.78
C LYS A 150 8.62 -25.67 4.68
N THR A 151 9.17 -25.57 3.47
CA THR A 151 10.60 -25.64 3.20
C THR A 151 11.27 -24.26 3.08
N SER A 152 10.47 -23.18 2.98
CA SER A 152 10.99 -21.81 2.96
C SER A 152 11.71 -21.46 4.26
N LYS A 153 12.90 -20.86 4.12
CA LYS A 153 13.74 -20.42 5.23
C LYS A 153 13.37 -19.03 5.73
N ALA A 154 12.87 -18.15 4.85
CA ALA A 154 12.51 -16.78 5.24
C ALA A 154 11.17 -16.71 5.98
N LEU A 155 10.26 -17.65 5.72
CA LEU A 155 8.87 -17.60 6.21
C LEU A 155 8.72 -17.60 7.74
N PRO A 156 9.45 -18.44 8.53
CA PRO A 156 9.32 -18.40 9.99
C PRO A 156 9.77 -17.06 10.56
N SER A 157 10.91 -16.53 10.08
CA SER A 157 11.43 -15.23 10.51
C SER A 157 10.46 -14.10 10.17
N ALA A 158 9.93 -14.09 8.95
CA ALA A 158 8.98 -13.10 8.47
C ALA A 158 7.70 -13.07 9.32
N LEU A 159 7.16 -14.23 9.69
CA LEU A 159 5.96 -14.32 10.52
C LEU A 159 6.19 -13.84 11.95
N GLU A 160 7.34 -14.17 12.54
CA GLU A 160 7.69 -13.69 13.88
C GLU A 160 7.84 -12.16 13.91
N MET A 161 8.50 -11.59 12.89
CA MET A 161 8.63 -10.13 12.78
C MET A 161 7.25 -9.43 12.68
N LEU A 162 6.33 -9.97 11.88
CA LEU A 162 4.98 -9.40 11.73
C LEU A 162 4.14 -9.54 13.01
N LYS A 163 4.24 -10.66 13.72
CA LYS A 163 3.55 -10.85 15.01
C LYS A 163 4.09 -9.88 16.07
N ALA A 164 5.41 -9.70 16.12
CA ALA A 164 6.03 -8.73 17.02
C ALA A 164 5.57 -7.29 16.69
N GLY A 165 5.55 -6.93 15.40
CA GLY A 165 5.00 -5.64 14.95
C GLY A 165 3.53 -5.44 15.32
N LYS A 166 2.70 -6.48 15.21
CA LYS A 166 1.29 -6.46 15.64
C LYS A 166 1.15 -6.25 17.15
N GLY A 167 2.03 -6.86 17.94
CA GLY A 167 2.09 -6.66 19.40
C GLY A 167 2.40 -5.21 19.75
N ALA A 168 3.45 -4.64 19.14
CA ALA A 168 3.85 -3.26 19.36
C ALA A 168 2.76 -2.24 18.97
N LEU A 169 2.03 -2.50 17.89
CA LEU A 169 0.95 -1.61 17.43
C LEU A 169 -0.26 -1.63 18.39
N LYS A 170 -0.51 -2.76 19.07
CA LYS A 170 -1.57 -2.88 20.09
C LYS A 170 -1.23 -2.18 21.41
N GLU A 171 0.04 -2.01 21.74
CA GLU A 171 0.47 -1.30 22.95
C GLU A 171 0.46 0.23 22.79
N GLN A 172 0.42 0.72 21.54
CA GLN A 172 0.42 2.16 21.23
C GLN A 172 -0.99 2.75 21.03
N LEU A 173 -2.02 1.91 20.98
CA LEU A 173 -3.44 2.27 20.85
C LEU A 173 -4.17 2.12 22.18
#